data_AF-B8D2D4-F1
#
_entry.id   AF-B8D2D4-F1
#
_cell.length_a   1.000
_cell.length_b   1.000
_cell.length_c   1.000
_cell.angle_alpha   90.00
_cell.angle_beta   90.00
_cell.angle_gamma   90.00
#
_symmetry.space_group_name_H-M   'P 1'
#
loop_
_entity.id
_entity.type
_entity.pdbx_description
1 polymer ?
#
loop_
_entity_poly.entity_id
_entity_poly.type
_entity_poly.pdbx_seq_one_letter_code
_entity_poly.pdbx_strand_id
1 'polypeptide(L)'
;MFSRFFTSNKGLTLIEILVALALVGIASTAIYGFLNFTVNNYQDGEEKIRVQDYTRLVADEITEELRGVTSARLIEDVDSSEIDSENYNYMYVKPDIDLVIKRVKNELGLIVEEKIPGVSGVKYVDQAGNVIKDFTPDYELTFFIDDDNPGVLHFNLVEVNSGFEVESAVYLINIEGDISGVTEGKMLEYTSLYDTGDPFAHLDFNKFWYEWLQENYQDEGMIGEGDYGVNFPLDGGELTLTITGSGNAAAGGAMLLKELNSDHFPEGADITSFAVVVDARNLDVGEGGYGVLLRGEVIQARDKDGEILENQYNDYGYMFQFDPGARGFVIRRIKGGFHDVENNIGASLITGNGYNTRFGAPYAPEHLVNDVFHWSGYQDWFKRYKTVIKVQTQPGGDLILRAHLIDEDGHRSDEMIFGDFNKLTLIGKYGEENIFDGRKLDYDYWSNEDVTLPGNIIGLRSWDMHNNEHTTEFYEISIAPAEPGVIDIDYDNKVITLTFDEEVIADDLSLLTGNFIITRVTNNMEFTVFSIEQGNTTRSIELNLSSALGKGTYLISYSRPASGGLADSEGNLVEDFDRYLEIN
;
A
#
# COMPACT_ATOMS: atom_id res chain seq x y z
N MET A 1 -31.79 63.18 -19.52
CA MET A 1 -31.73 64.05 -20.72
C MET A 1 -32.24 63.36 -22.01
N PHE A 2 -33.02 62.27 -21.91
CA PHE A 2 -33.58 61.53 -23.08
C PHE A 2 -35.09 61.78 -23.32
N SER A 3 -35.80 62.52 -22.46
CA SER A 3 -37.27 62.62 -22.52
C SER A 3 -37.82 63.71 -23.46
N ARG A 4 -36.98 64.46 -24.18
CA ARG A 4 -37.43 65.51 -25.12
C ARG A 4 -37.40 65.13 -26.59
N PHE A 5 -36.98 63.90 -26.93
CA PHE A 5 -36.94 63.45 -28.32
C PHE A 5 -38.26 62.85 -28.84
N PHE A 6 -39.24 62.55 -27.99
CA PHE A 6 -40.45 61.79 -28.38
C PHE A 6 -41.77 62.57 -28.47
N THR A 7 -41.78 63.90 -28.27
CA THR A 7 -43.03 64.70 -28.27
C THR A 7 -43.35 65.41 -29.59
N SER A 8 -42.86 64.91 -30.72
CA SER A 8 -43.22 65.37 -32.06
C SER A 8 -44.00 64.28 -32.77
N ASN A 9 -45.26 64.52 -33.16
CA ASN A 9 -46.15 63.62 -33.91
C ASN A 9 -45.67 63.32 -35.36
N LYS A 10 -44.36 63.36 -35.62
CA LYS A 10 -43.77 62.91 -36.88
C LYS A 10 -43.43 61.43 -36.71
N GLY A 11 -44.16 60.55 -37.40
CA GLY A 11 -43.83 59.13 -37.42
C GLY A 11 -42.42 58.90 -37.95
N LEU A 12 -41.73 57.88 -37.43
CA LEU A 12 -40.45 57.44 -37.96
C LEU A 12 -40.62 57.01 -39.42
N THR A 13 -39.83 57.59 -40.30
CA THR A 13 -39.84 57.18 -41.69
C THR A 13 -39.11 55.84 -41.81
N LEU A 14 -39.54 55.00 -42.76
CA LEU A 14 -38.90 53.70 -43.03
C LEU A 14 -37.39 53.84 -43.31
N ILE A 15 -37.00 54.93 -43.97
CA ILE A 15 -35.59 55.21 -44.29
C ILE A 15 -34.75 55.50 -43.04
N GLU A 16 -35.29 56.20 -42.03
CA GLU A 16 -34.58 56.44 -40.77
C GLU A 16 -34.32 55.14 -40.01
N ILE A 17 -35.27 54.20 -40.04
CA ILE A 17 -35.11 52.87 -39.42
C ILE A 17 -34.04 52.05 -40.14
N LEU A 18 -34.05 52.04 -41.48
CA LEU A 18 -33.04 51.32 -42.27
C LEU A 18 -31.63 51.87 -42.05
N VAL A 19 -31.47 53.20 -42.00
CA VAL A 19 -30.18 53.83 -41.71
C VAL A 19 -29.71 53.52 -40.28
N ALA A 20 -30.62 53.57 -39.30
CA ALA A 20 -30.27 53.21 -37.92
C ALA A 20 -29.83 51.75 -37.78
N LEU A 21 -30.53 50.81 -38.42
CA LEU A 21 -30.15 49.38 -38.42
C LEU A 21 -28.79 49.15 -39.11
N ALA A 22 -28.52 49.84 -40.21
CA ALA A 22 -27.23 49.75 -40.89
C ALA A 22 -26.08 50.25 -40.00
N LEU A 23 -26.27 51.37 -39.30
CA LEU A 23 -25.28 51.92 -38.36
C LEU A 23 -25.07 51.00 -37.16
N VAL A 24 -26.13 50.40 -36.60
CA VAL A 24 -26.02 49.39 -35.53
C VAL A 24 -25.27 48.17 -36.02
N GLY A 25 -25.53 47.68 -37.24
CA GLY A 25 -24.80 46.55 -37.81
C GLY A 25 -23.29 46.81 -37.94
N ILE A 26 -22.91 48.00 -38.41
CA ILE A 26 -21.50 48.42 -38.51
C ILE A 26 -20.87 48.51 -37.10
N ALA A 27 -21.54 49.17 -36.15
CA ALA A 27 -21.06 49.31 -34.78
C ALA A 27 -20.90 47.95 -34.07
N SER A 28 -21.88 47.06 -34.20
CA SER A 28 -21.84 45.70 -33.64
C SER A 28 -20.70 44.88 -34.23
N THR A 29 -20.43 45.00 -35.54
CA THR A 29 -19.30 44.31 -36.18
C THR A 29 -17.97 44.79 -35.62
N ALA A 30 -17.81 46.10 -35.42
CA ALA A 30 -16.60 46.67 -34.82
C ALA A 30 -16.41 46.24 -33.35
N ILE A 31 -17.49 46.23 -32.56
CA ILE A 31 -17.46 45.77 -31.17
C ILE A 31 -17.10 44.28 -31.10
N TYR A 32 -17.73 43.44 -31.94
CA TYR A 32 -17.44 42.01 -31.99
C TYR A 32 -15.98 41.74 -32.40
N GLY A 33 -15.46 42.47 -33.39
CA GLY A 33 -14.05 42.38 -33.78
C GLY A 33 -13.10 42.75 -32.64
N PHE A 34 -13.41 43.81 -31.88
CA PHE A 34 -12.63 44.20 -30.70
C PHE A 34 -12.69 43.18 -29.57
N LEU A 35 -13.87 42.61 -29.29
CA LEU A 35 -14.03 41.55 -28.28
C LEU A 35 -13.26 40.29 -28.65
N ASN A 36 -13.37 39.84 -29.91
CA ASN A 36 -12.64 38.66 -30.39
C ASN A 36 -11.11 38.88 -30.31
N PHE A 37 -10.63 40.05 -30.71
CA PHE A 37 -9.23 40.43 -30.55
C PHE A 37 -8.78 40.42 -29.08
N THR A 38 -9.62 40.92 -28.16
CA THR A 38 -9.30 40.95 -26.73
C THR A 38 -9.22 39.54 -26.14
N VAL A 39 -10.17 38.66 -26.49
CA VAL A 39 -10.18 37.25 -26.03
C VAL A 39 -8.95 36.51 -26.56
N ASN A 40 -8.64 36.63 -27.85
CA ASN A 40 -7.48 35.96 -28.42
C ASN A 40 -6.16 36.44 -27.79
N ASN A 41 -5.96 37.75 -27.64
CA ASN A 41 -4.75 38.27 -26.99
C ASN A 41 -4.65 37.86 -25.52
N TYR A 42 -5.79 37.76 -24.81
CA TYR A 42 -5.80 37.31 -23.43
C TYR A 42 -5.39 35.84 -23.34
N GLN A 43 -5.93 34.98 -24.22
CA GLN A 43 -5.56 33.56 -24.30
C GLN A 43 -4.08 33.38 -24.65
N ASP A 44 -3.58 34.09 -25.66
CA ASP A 44 -2.16 34.07 -26.04
C ASP A 44 -1.25 34.57 -24.89
N GLY A 45 -1.73 35.55 -24.13
CA GLY A 45 -1.04 36.08 -22.96
C GLY A 45 -0.97 35.08 -21.80
N GLU A 46 -2.09 34.44 -21.47
CA GLU A 46 -2.12 33.39 -20.44
C GLU A 46 -1.29 32.16 -20.82
N GLU A 47 -1.28 31.78 -22.09
CA GLU A 47 -0.44 30.70 -22.59
C GLU A 47 1.05 31.02 -22.38
N LYS A 48 1.49 32.21 -22.80
CA LYS A 48 2.88 32.65 -22.57
C LYS A 48 3.27 32.68 -21.10
N ILE A 49 2.39 33.18 -20.22
CA ILE A 49 2.66 33.19 -18.77
C ILE A 49 2.81 31.77 -18.25
N ARG A 50 1.91 30.86 -18.65
CA ARG A 50 2.01 29.44 -18.27
C ARG A 50 3.31 28.80 -18.73
N VAL A 51 3.74 29.04 -19.97
CA VAL A 51 5.05 28.54 -20.46
C VAL A 51 6.19 29.03 -19.58
N GLN A 52 6.18 30.32 -19.23
CA GLN A 52 7.22 30.89 -18.38
C GLN A 52 7.25 30.26 -16.99
N ASP A 53 6.09 30.07 -16.38
CA ASP A 53 5.99 29.48 -15.04
C ASP A 53 6.40 28.01 -15.05
N TYR A 54 5.99 27.23 -16.06
CA TYR A 54 6.42 25.83 -16.21
C TYR A 54 7.91 25.70 -16.50
N THR A 55 8.45 26.50 -17.41
CA THR A 55 9.89 26.47 -17.73
C THR A 55 10.73 26.82 -16.48
N ARG A 56 10.26 27.75 -15.64
CA ARG A 56 10.91 28.06 -14.36
C ARG A 56 10.83 26.92 -13.37
N LEU A 57 9.67 26.28 -13.23
CA LEU A 57 9.51 25.12 -12.36
C LEU A 57 10.47 24.00 -12.75
N VAL A 58 10.56 23.69 -14.05
CA VAL A 58 11.48 22.67 -14.58
C VAL A 58 12.94 23.09 -14.33
N ALA A 59 13.29 24.36 -14.53
CA ALA A 59 14.65 24.85 -14.24
C ALA A 59 15.00 24.82 -12.74
N ASP A 60 14.03 25.07 -11.86
CA ASP A 60 14.20 24.97 -10.41
C ASP A 60 14.45 23.51 -10.01
N GLU A 61 13.70 22.56 -10.57
CA GLU A 61 13.89 21.12 -10.35
C GLU A 61 15.27 20.63 -10.81
N ILE A 62 15.69 21.01 -12.03
CA ILE A 62 17.06 20.74 -12.53
C ILE A 62 18.09 21.31 -11.54
N THR A 63 17.88 22.54 -11.08
CA THR A 63 18.81 23.20 -10.15
C THR A 63 18.90 22.48 -8.81
N GLU A 64 17.78 21.97 -8.30
CA GLU A 64 17.72 21.23 -7.04
C GLU A 64 18.46 19.90 -7.16
N GLU A 65 18.20 19.14 -8.21
CA GLU A 65 18.86 17.86 -8.48
C GLU A 65 20.39 18.05 -8.64
N LEU A 66 20.80 19.07 -9.42
CA LEU A 66 22.21 19.40 -9.63
C LEU A 66 22.97 19.73 -8.33
N ARG A 67 22.30 20.26 -7.30
CA ARG A 67 22.96 20.53 -6.01
C ARG A 67 23.36 19.26 -5.28
N GLY A 68 22.69 18.14 -5.53
CA GLY A 68 23.01 16.84 -4.95
C GLY A 68 24.22 16.16 -5.60
N VAL A 69 24.61 16.56 -6.81
CA VAL A 69 25.55 15.81 -7.66
C VAL A 69 26.94 15.63 -7.04
N THR A 70 27.42 14.38 -7.00
CA THR A 70 28.76 13.94 -6.54
C THR A 70 29.70 13.57 -7.68
N SER A 71 29.18 13.17 -8.83
CA SER A 71 29.95 12.99 -10.07
C SER A 71 29.09 13.35 -11.26
N ALA A 72 29.70 13.91 -12.32
CA ALA A 72 28.98 14.35 -13.51
C ALA A 72 29.80 14.07 -14.78
N ARG A 73 29.10 13.63 -15.83
CA ARG A 73 29.62 13.47 -17.19
C ARG A 73 28.61 14.00 -18.20
N LEU A 74 29.02 14.97 -19.02
CA LEU A 74 28.23 15.43 -20.16
C LEU A 74 28.40 14.53 -21.38
N ILE A 75 27.27 14.23 -22.02
CA ILE A 75 27.15 13.39 -23.20
C ILE A 75 26.53 14.22 -24.34
N GLU A 76 27.13 14.13 -25.54
CA GLU A 76 26.82 14.99 -26.69
C GLU A 76 25.36 14.86 -27.15
N ASP A 77 24.86 13.63 -27.24
CA ASP A 77 23.51 13.34 -27.73
C ASP A 77 22.81 12.28 -26.88
N VAL A 78 21.49 12.22 -27.00
CA VAL A 78 20.68 11.23 -26.28
C VAL A 78 20.68 9.92 -27.06
N ASP A 79 21.66 9.05 -26.80
CA ASP A 79 21.66 7.67 -27.29
C ASP A 79 21.22 6.71 -26.18
N SER A 80 20.08 6.05 -26.36
CA SER A 80 19.54 5.12 -25.36
C SER A 80 20.45 3.92 -25.08
N SER A 81 21.41 3.63 -25.97
CA SER A 81 22.41 2.57 -25.77
C SER A 81 23.54 2.96 -24.81
N GLU A 82 23.72 4.26 -24.52
CA GLU A 82 24.70 4.77 -23.55
C GLU A 82 24.14 4.89 -22.12
N ILE A 83 22.85 4.61 -21.93
CA ILE A 83 22.18 4.73 -20.64
C ILE A 83 22.44 3.47 -19.78
N ASP A 84 23.40 3.58 -18.88
CA ASP A 84 23.69 2.60 -17.83
C ASP A 84 22.94 2.95 -16.53
N SER A 85 21.62 2.75 -16.54
CA SER A 85 20.77 3.02 -15.37
C SER A 85 20.99 2.05 -14.20
N GLU A 86 21.94 1.12 -14.31
CA GLU A 86 22.35 0.31 -13.17
C GLU A 86 23.34 1.06 -12.27
N ASN A 87 24.07 2.04 -12.81
CA ASN A 87 25.16 2.70 -12.10
C ASN A 87 25.04 4.22 -12.03
N TYR A 88 24.30 4.86 -12.95
CA TYR A 88 24.19 6.33 -13.02
C TYR A 88 22.77 6.85 -13.23
N ASN A 89 22.53 8.06 -12.70
CA ASN A 89 21.37 8.86 -13.05
C ASN A 89 21.61 9.54 -14.40
N TYR A 90 20.52 9.83 -15.11
CA TYR A 90 20.54 10.54 -16.38
C TYR A 90 19.50 11.64 -16.38
N MET A 91 19.86 12.83 -16.84
CA MET A 91 18.95 13.95 -17.07
C MET A 91 19.03 14.37 -18.54
N TYR A 92 17.90 14.30 -19.25
CA TYR A 92 17.79 14.68 -20.66
C TYR A 92 16.33 14.95 -21.06
N VAL A 93 16.11 15.58 -22.22
CA VAL A 93 14.77 15.74 -22.80
C VAL A 93 14.59 14.77 -23.97
N LYS A 94 13.47 14.04 -24.01
CA LYS A 94 13.14 13.16 -25.14
C LYS A 94 12.47 13.97 -26.25
N PRO A 95 12.79 13.72 -27.53
CA PRO A 95 11.97 14.25 -28.62
C PRO A 95 10.53 13.76 -28.43
N ASP A 96 9.58 14.69 -28.40
CA ASP A 96 8.13 14.47 -28.23
C ASP A 96 7.58 14.34 -26.78
N ILE A 97 8.40 14.36 -25.71
CA ILE A 97 7.95 14.15 -24.30
C ILE A 97 8.85 14.88 -23.27
N ASP A 98 8.24 15.31 -22.15
CA ASP A 98 8.73 15.66 -20.80
C ASP A 98 10.25 15.61 -20.52
N LEU A 99 10.74 16.52 -19.66
CA LEU A 99 12.06 16.36 -19.04
C LEU A 99 12.13 14.99 -18.34
N VAL A 100 13.08 14.16 -18.74
CA VAL A 100 13.31 12.84 -18.17
C VAL A 100 14.45 12.92 -17.18
N ILE A 101 14.13 12.69 -15.90
CA ILE A 101 15.13 12.37 -14.88
C ILE A 101 15.02 10.86 -14.65
N LYS A 102 15.99 10.12 -15.20
CA LYS A 102 16.10 8.67 -15.03
C LYS A 102 17.06 8.38 -13.88
N ARG A 103 16.57 7.82 -12.78
CA ARG A 103 17.40 7.56 -11.60
C ARG A 103 18.01 6.14 -11.60
N VAL A 104 19.15 5.93 -10.93
CA VAL A 104 19.81 4.62 -10.75
C VAL A 104 18.85 3.63 -10.11
N LYS A 105 19.02 2.35 -10.42
CA LYS A 105 18.49 1.23 -9.63
C LYS A 105 18.63 1.52 -8.13
N ASN A 106 17.51 1.64 -7.43
CA ASN A 106 17.52 1.54 -5.97
C ASN A 106 18.02 0.14 -5.53
N GLU A 107 18.21 -0.07 -4.22
CA GLU A 107 18.59 -1.37 -3.65
C GLU A 107 17.62 -2.52 -4.03
N LEU A 108 16.47 -2.17 -4.62
CA LEU A 108 15.36 -3.02 -5.00
C LEU A 108 15.34 -3.35 -6.50
N GLY A 109 16.28 -2.79 -7.28
CA GLY A 109 16.50 -3.10 -8.69
C GLY A 109 15.56 -2.41 -9.68
N LEU A 110 14.78 -1.41 -9.25
CA LEU A 110 13.81 -0.71 -10.08
C LEU A 110 14.37 0.58 -10.71
N ILE A 111 14.01 0.82 -11.97
CA ILE A 111 14.30 2.06 -12.70
C ILE A 111 13.09 2.98 -12.53
N VAL A 112 13.27 4.12 -11.86
CA VAL A 112 12.24 5.16 -11.77
C VAL A 112 12.48 6.19 -12.87
N GLU A 113 11.53 6.33 -13.79
CA GLU A 113 11.47 7.43 -14.75
C GLU A 113 10.55 8.49 -14.18
N GLU A 114 11.12 9.54 -13.59
CA GLU A 114 10.32 10.67 -13.12
C GLU A 114 10.00 11.60 -14.29
N LYS A 115 8.70 11.77 -14.54
CA LYS A 115 8.17 12.76 -15.46
C LYS A 115 7.68 13.92 -14.62
N ILE A 116 8.35 15.07 -14.69
CA ILE A 116 7.95 16.25 -13.92
C ILE A 116 6.58 16.73 -14.43
N PRO A 117 5.51 16.69 -13.60
CA PRO A 117 4.14 17.02 -14.01
C PRO A 117 3.98 18.53 -14.26
N GLY A 118 4.43 18.98 -15.43
CA GLY A 118 4.22 20.30 -15.98
C GLY A 118 4.14 20.29 -17.52
N VAL A 119 4.21 19.10 -18.12
CA VAL A 119 4.42 18.90 -19.56
C VAL A 119 3.37 17.99 -20.20
N SER A 120 2.61 17.20 -19.42
CA SER A 120 1.40 16.52 -19.92
C SER A 120 0.38 17.57 -20.39
N GLY A 121 0.06 17.54 -21.69
CA GLY A 121 -0.65 18.60 -22.38
C GLY A 121 -1.89 19.12 -21.67
N VAL A 122 -1.99 20.44 -21.47
CA VAL A 122 -3.23 21.07 -21.03
C VAL A 122 -4.21 20.98 -22.18
N LYS A 123 -5.14 20.04 -22.08
CA LYS A 123 -6.24 19.88 -23.04
C LYS A 123 -7.34 20.86 -22.69
N TYR A 124 -7.50 21.88 -23.52
CA TYR A 124 -8.70 22.71 -23.49
C TYR A 124 -9.81 21.92 -24.15
N VAL A 125 -10.86 21.62 -23.40
CA VAL A 125 -12.04 20.93 -23.91
C VAL A 125 -13.23 21.88 -24.06
N ASP A 126 -14.05 21.69 -25.10
CA ASP A 126 -15.33 22.39 -25.21
C ASP A 126 -16.37 21.83 -24.21
N GLN A 127 -17.58 22.40 -24.21
CA GLN A 127 -18.67 21.94 -23.34
C GLN A 127 -19.13 20.49 -23.62
N ALA A 128 -18.73 19.92 -24.77
CA ALA A 128 -19.01 18.54 -25.14
C ALA A 128 -17.82 17.60 -24.84
N GLY A 129 -16.75 18.10 -24.23
CA GLY A 129 -15.55 17.34 -23.90
C GLY A 129 -14.56 17.16 -25.05
N ASN A 130 -14.77 17.80 -26.20
CA ASN A 130 -13.85 17.69 -27.32
C ASN A 130 -12.62 18.57 -27.07
N VAL A 131 -11.41 18.02 -27.25
CA VAL A 131 -10.16 18.79 -27.19
C VAL A 131 -10.15 19.82 -28.33
N ILE A 132 -10.26 21.09 -27.98
CA ILE A 132 -10.21 22.23 -28.91
C ILE A 132 -8.80 22.81 -29.06
N LYS A 133 -7.94 22.59 -28.07
CA LYS A 133 -6.52 22.96 -28.09
C LYS A 133 -5.77 22.03 -27.16
N ASP A 134 -4.66 21.46 -27.63
CA ASP A 134 -3.74 20.70 -26.81
C ASP A 134 -2.46 21.53 -26.69
N PHE A 135 -2.13 21.95 -25.46
CA PHE A 135 -0.91 22.69 -25.18
C PHE A 135 0.07 21.77 -24.49
N THR A 136 0.99 21.20 -25.27
CA THR A 136 2.12 20.39 -24.79
C THR A 136 3.40 21.18 -25.08
N PRO A 137 4.08 21.74 -24.07
CA PRO A 137 5.33 22.45 -24.29
C PRO A 137 6.42 21.48 -24.74
N ASP A 138 7.25 21.91 -25.69
CA ASP A 138 8.36 21.13 -26.24
C ASP A 138 9.67 21.78 -25.80
N TYR A 139 10.57 21.04 -25.18
CA TYR A 139 11.77 21.59 -24.55
C TYR A 139 13.04 21.12 -25.24
N GLU A 140 14.01 22.01 -25.36
CA GLU A 140 15.41 21.68 -25.62
C GLU A 140 16.23 21.99 -24.37
N LEU A 141 16.96 20.99 -23.86
CA LEU A 141 17.88 21.13 -22.74
C LEU A 141 19.31 20.93 -23.23
N THR A 142 20.17 21.89 -22.95
CA THR A 142 21.61 21.80 -23.23
C THR A 142 22.39 22.16 -21.98
N PHE A 143 23.46 21.42 -21.72
CA PHE A 143 24.39 21.65 -20.62
C PHE A 143 25.74 22.12 -21.14
N PHE A 144 26.42 22.96 -20.36
CA PHE A 144 27.75 23.47 -20.69
C PHE A 144 28.66 23.46 -19.45
N ILE A 145 29.90 23.02 -19.63
CA ILE A 145 30.94 23.12 -18.58
C ILE A 145 31.59 24.49 -18.69
N ASP A 146 31.73 25.18 -17.55
CA ASP A 146 32.45 26.45 -17.50
C ASP A 146 33.98 26.19 -17.58
N ASP A 147 34.60 26.60 -18.70
CA ASP A 147 36.03 26.44 -18.95
C ASP A 147 36.92 27.10 -17.85
N ASP A 148 36.43 28.16 -17.22
CA ASP A 148 37.16 28.89 -16.17
C ASP A 148 36.89 28.31 -14.78
N ASN A 149 35.78 27.58 -14.60
CA ASN A 149 35.40 26.96 -13.33
C ASN A 149 34.75 25.59 -13.56
N PRO A 150 35.53 24.51 -13.69
CA PRO A 150 35.03 23.19 -14.07
C PRO A 150 34.07 22.53 -13.04
N GLY A 151 33.85 23.16 -11.88
CA GLY A 151 32.81 22.79 -10.91
C GLY A 151 31.47 23.52 -11.11
N VAL A 152 31.35 24.41 -12.11
CA VAL A 152 30.09 25.07 -12.50
C VAL A 152 29.54 24.38 -13.74
N LEU A 153 28.29 23.91 -13.63
CA LEU A 153 27.51 23.42 -14.76
C LEU A 153 26.48 24.48 -15.14
N HIS A 154 26.55 24.96 -16.37
CA HIS A 154 25.49 25.78 -16.95
C HIS A 154 24.47 24.87 -17.62
N PHE A 155 23.20 25.27 -17.57
CA PHE A 155 22.17 24.66 -18.39
C PHE A 155 21.29 25.72 -19.05
N ASN A 156 20.84 25.40 -20.25
CA ASN A 156 19.93 26.20 -21.03
C ASN A 156 18.69 25.36 -21.36
N LEU A 157 17.52 25.83 -20.90
CA LEU A 157 16.22 25.23 -21.14
C LEU A 157 15.39 26.16 -22.03
N VAL A 158 15.09 25.70 -23.24
CA VAL A 158 14.34 26.47 -24.25
C VAL A 158 13.02 25.77 -24.54
N GLU A 159 11.90 26.47 -24.40
CA GLU A 159 10.62 25.97 -24.93
C GLU A 159 10.51 26.33 -26.42
N VAL A 160 10.53 25.31 -27.28
CA VAL A 160 10.71 25.38 -28.74
C VAL A 160 9.65 26.25 -29.42
N ASN A 161 8.39 26.17 -28.97
CA ASN A 161 7.28 26.84 -29.66
C ASN A 161 7.19 28.34 -29.34
N SER A 162 7.45 28.73 -28.10
CA SER A 162 7.39 30.10 -27.60
C SER A 162 8.73 30.82 -27.73
N GLY A 163 9.83 30.07 -27.80
CA GLY A 163 11.20 30.58 -27.70
C GLY A 163 11.53 31.17 -26.32
N PHE A 164 10.75 30.83 -25.29
CA PHE A 164 11.09 31.22 -23.92
C PHE A 164 12.30 30.40 -23.44
N GLU A 165 13.26 31.09 -22.83
CA GLU A 165 14.57 30.54 -22.50
C GLU A 165 14.88 30.83 -21.03
N VAL A 166 15.36 29.80 -20.32
CA VAL A 166 15.92 29.91 -18.97
C VAL A 166 17.35 29.40 -18.99
N GLU A 167 18.29 30.31 -18.80
CA GLU A 167 19.71 30.02 -18.61
C GLU A 167 20.05 30.11 -17.12
N SER A 168 20.71 29.07 -16.60
CA SER A 168 21.12 29.00 -15.20
C SER A 168 22.50 28.35 -15.06
N ALA A 169 23.15 28.62 -13.94
CA ALA A 169 24.47 28.11 -13.61
C ALA A 169 24.46 27.56 -12.18
N VAL A 170 24.85 26.30 -12.02
CA VAL A 170 24.86 25.61 -10.73
C VAL A 170 26.29 25.22 -10.39
N TYR A 171 26.76 25.69 -9.24
CA TYR A 171 28.04 25.24 -8.69
C TYR A 171 27.81 23.90 -7.97
N LEU A 172 28.41 22.83 -8.48
CA LEU A 172 28.26 21.47 -7.95
C LEU A 172 29.17 21.33 -6.72
N ILE A 173 28.64 21.63 -5.53
CA ILE A 173 29.45 21.72 -4.30
C ILE A 173 30.02 20.35 -3.89
N ASN A 174 29.34 19.26 -4.27
CA ASN A 174 29.62 17.91 -3.77
C ASN A 174 30.44 17.06 -4.76
N ILE A 175 30.85 17.62 -5.90
CA ILE A 175 31.57 16.86 -6.91
C ILE A 175 32.99 16.50 -6.45
N GLU A 176 33.34 15.22 -6.51
CA GLU A 176 34.68 14.73 -6.18
C GLU A 176 35.64 14.83 -7.40
N GLY A 177 35.62 15.93 -8.13
CA GLY A 177 36.43 16.13 -9.34
C GLY A 177 35.88 17.20 -10.27
N ASP A 178 36.48 17.35 -11.45
CA ASP A 178 35.94 18.19 -12.51
C ASP A 178 34.79 17.45 -13.22
N ILE A 179 33.83 18.19 -13.77
CA ILE A 179 32.80 17.61 -14.65
C ILE A 179 33.50 17.02 -15.88
N SER A 180 33.19 15.76 -16.20
CA SER A 180 33.83 15.03 -17.31
C SER A 180 32.96 15.05 -18.57
N GLY A 181 33.49 14.55 -19.70
CA GLY A 181 32.75 14.43 -20.96
C GLY A 181 33.01 15.56 -21.96
N VAL A 182 31.99 15.88 -22.75
CA VAL A 182 32.04 16.98 -23.75
C VAL A 182 31.81 18.34 -23.08
N THR A 183 32.29 19.42 -23.70
CA THR A 183 32.08 20.79 -23.17
C THR A 183 30.61 21.23 -23.25
N GLU A 184 29.89 20.71 -24.24
CA GLU A 184 28.47 20.96 -24.49
C GLU A 184 27.78 19.63 -24.77
N GLY A 185 26.68 19.34 -24.07
CA GLY A 185 25.95 18.08 -24.22
C GLY A 185 24.46 18.21 -23.94
N LYS A 186 23.67 17.27 -24.44
CA LYS A 186 22.21 17.22 -24.25
C LYS A 186 21.76 16.28 -23.13
N MET A 187 22.69 15.48 -22.63
CA MET A 187 22.44 14.53 -21.55
C MET A 187 23.52 14.66 -20.48
N LEU A 188 23.07 14.69 -19.24
CA LEU A 188 23.94 14.64 -18.07
C LEU A 188 23.82 13.26 -17.43
N GLU A 189 24.91 12.50 -17.44
CA GLU A 189 25.11 11.33 -16.58
C GLU A 189 25.66 11.82 -15.24
N TYR A 190 25.10 11.40 -14.12
CA TYR A 190 25.57 11.84 -12.82
C TYR A 190 25.34 10.80 -11.73
N THR A 191 26.10 10.95 -10.64
CA THR A 191 25.74 10.38 -9.33
C THR A 191 25.38 11.50 -8.39
N SER A 192 24.49 11.27 -7.44
CA SER A 192 24.06 12.25 -6.42
C SER A 192 24.50 11.84 -5.01
N LEU A 193 24.57 12.77 -4.07
CA LEU A 193 24.72 12.50 -2.63
C LEU A 193 23.52 11.72 -2.11
N TYR A 194 22.38 11.90 -2.77
CA TYR A 194 21.12 11.23 -2.49
C TYR A 194 20.97 9.94 -3.31
N ASP A 195 22.05 9.45 -3.93
CA ASP A 195 22.04 8.38 -4.93
C ASP A 195 22.40 6.99 -4.40
N THR A 196 21.87 6.64 -3.23
CA THR A 196 21.78 5.22 -2.83
C THR A 196 20.35 4.79 -2.60
N GLY A 197 19.48 5.18 -3.52
CA GLY A 197 18.12 4.68 -3.60
C GLY A 197 17.11 5.75 -3.27
N ASP A 198 16.04 5.73 -4.06
CA ASP A 198 14.71 6.21 -3.71
C ASP A 198 14.64 7.66 -3.17
N PRO A 199 13.98 8.62 -3.83
CA PRO A 199 13.61 9.88 -3.18
C PRO A 199 12.88 9.66 -1.84
N PHE A 200 12.41 8.44 -1.55
CA PHE A 200 11.85 8.00 -0.28
C PHE A 200 12.75 7.05 0.54
N ALA A 201 14.01 6.76 0.16
CA ALA A 201 14.94 5.98 1.00
C ALA A 201 15.24 6.67 2.32
N HIS A 202 15.21 8.01 2.34
CA HIS A 202 15.30 8.76 3.60
C HIS A 202 14.07 8.59 4.50
N LEU A 203 12.99 7.98 4.00
CA LEU A 203 11.76 7.71 4.72
C LEU A 203 11.70 6.25 5.22
N ASP A 204 12.76 5.46 5.00
CA ASP A 204 12.88 4.07 5.45
C ASP A 204 11.69 3.17 5.04
N PHE A 205 11.00 3.48 3.94
CA PHE A 205 9.86 2.65 3.51
C PHE A 205 10.31 1.31 2.96
N ASN A 206 9.52 0.28 3.27
CA ASN A 206 9.68 -1.00 2.58
C ASN A 206 9.26 -0.88 1.09
N LYS A 207 9.98 -1.61 0.22
CA LYS A 207 9.76 -1.71 -1.24
C LYS A 207 8.29 -1.84 -1.61
N PHE A 208 7.62 -2.80 -0.99
CA PHE A 208 6.27 -3.20 -1.32
C PHE A 208 5.29 -2.04 -1.12
N TRP A 209 5.41 -1.33 0.01
CA TRP A 209 4.58 -0.16 0.29
C TRP A 209 4.79 0.96 -0.73
N TYR A 210 6.05 1.25 -1.04
CA TYR A 210 6.41 2.31 -1.96
C TYR A 210 5.86 2.05 -3.37
N GLU A 211 6.09 0.86 -3.92
CA GLU A 211 5.54 0.47 -5.23
C GLU A 211 4.02 0.55 -5.22
N TRP A 212 3.38 0.08 -4.14
CA TRP A 212 1.94 0.10 -4.05
C TRP A 212 1.39 1.54 -4.07
N LEU A 213 2.03 2.47 -3.37
CA LEU A 213 1.65 3.89 -3.41
C LEU A 213 1.91 4.55 -4.77
N GLN A 214 3.05 4.26 -5.40
CA GLN A 214 3.38 4.79 -6.73
C GLN A 214 2.36 4.36 -7.80
N GLU A 215 2.04 3.07 -7.87
CA GLU A 215 1.10 2.52 -8.85
C GLU A 215 -0.30 3.14 -8.70
N ASN A 216 -0.75 3.35 -7.47
CA ASN A 216 -2.05 4.00 -7.23
C ASN A 216 -2.00 5.51 -7.47
N TYR A 217 -0.88 6.18 -7.20
CA TYR A 217 -0.73 7.61 -7.49
C TYR A 217 -0.75 7.91 -8.99
N GLN A 218 -0.22 6.99 -9.82
CA GLN A 218 -0.18 7.15 -11.28
C GLN A 218 -1.49 6.76 -11.99
N ASP A 219 -2.55 6.42 -11.24
CA ASP A 219 -3.84 5.95 -11.77
C ASP A 219 -3.71 4.66 -12.64
N GLU A 220 -2.62 3.91 -12.44
CA GLU A 220 -2.37 2.61 -13.09
C GLU A 220 -2.87 1.43 -12.24
N GLY A 221 -3.25 1.67 -10.99
CA GLY A 221 -3.77 0.67 -10.06
C GLY A 221 -5.18 0.18 -10.38
N MET A 222 -5.48 -1.08 -10.04
CA MET A 222 -6.86 -1.59 -10.02
C MET A 222 -7.62 -0.99 -8.82
N ILE A 223 -8.29 0.14 -9.03
CA ILE A 223 -8.98 0.89 -7.97
C ILE A 223 -10.46 0.48 -7.92
N GLY A 224 -10.94 0.10 -6.73
CA GLY A 224 -12.37 -0.07 -6.43
C GLY A 224 -13.07 1.27 -6.14
N GLU A 225 -14.40 1.31 -6.23
CA GLU A 225 -15.19 2.54 -6.00
C GLU A 225 -14.98 3.14 -4.58
N GLY A 226 -14.33 4.30 -4.50
CA GLY A 226 -14.29 5.13 -3.30
C GLY A 226 -13.13 6.15 -3.29
N ASP A 227 -13.09 6.99 -2.26
CA ASP A 227 -12.09 8.06 -2.14
C ASP A 227 -10.87 7.56 -1.36
N TYR A 228 -9.69 7.72 -1.95
CA TYR A 228 -8.42 7.56 -1.26
C TYR A 228 -7.60 8.84 -1.41
N GLY A 229 -6.74 9.11 -0.44
CA GLY A 229 -5.82 10.23 -0.46
C GLY A 229 -4.48 9.80 0.09
N VAL A 230 -3.40 10.11 -0.63
CA VAL A 230 -2.05 9.99 -0.10
C VAL A 230 -1.63 11.34 0.43
N ASN A 231 -1.30 11.43 1.71
CA ASN A 231 -0.78 12.64 2.32
C ASN A 231 0.73 12.52 2.46
N PHE A 232 1.45 13.36 1.72
CA PHE A 232 2.90 13.53 1.83
C PHE A 232 3.18 14.80 2.65
N PRO A 233 3.27 14.72 3.99
CA PRO A 233 3.48 15.89 4.82
C PRO A 233 4.85 16.54 4.52
N LEU A 234 4.82 17.78 4.02
CA LEU A 234 6.02 18.58 3.71
C LEU A 234 6.86 18.94 4.95
N ASP A 235 6.31 18.76 6.15
CA ASP A 235 6.95 19.08 7.43
C ASP A 235 7.68 17.88 8.07
N GLY A 236 7.84 16.78 7.32
CA GLY A 236 8.49 15.56 7.82
C GLY A 236 7.58 14.73 8.73
N GLY A 237 6.26 14.90 8.63
CA GLY A 237 5.31 13.96 9.20
C GLY A 237 5.43 12.57 8.57
N GLU A 238 4.74 11.59 9.15
CA GLU A 238 4.67 10.24 8.57
C GLU A 238 3.81 10.26 7.30
N LEU A 239 4.26 9.55 6.26
CA LEU A 239 3.44 9.28 5.09
C LEU A 239 2.22 8.47 5.50
N THR A 240 1.04 8.94 5.10
CA THR A 240 -0.20 8.22 5.36
C THR A 240 -0.99 8.05 4.08
N LEU A 241 -1.42 6.82 3.82
CA LEU A 241 -2.52 6.55 2.92
C LEU A 241 -3.82 6.59 3.70
N THR A 242 -4.72 7.47 3.31
CA THR A 242 -6.07 7.54 3.84
C THR A 242 -7.01 6.84 2.87
N ILE A 243 -7.75 5.84 3.35
CA ILE A 243 -8.84 5.22 2.60
C ILE A 243 -10.16 5.59 3.28
N THR A 244 -11.05 6.25 2.55
CA THR A 244 -12.38 6.63 3.02
C THR A 244 -13.43 5.74 2.36
N GLY A 245 -14.08 4.90 3.15
CA GLY A 245 -15.19 4.08 2.66
C GLY A 245 -16.34 4.98 2.20
N SER A 246 -16.90 4.71 1.01
CA SER A 246 -18.04 5.47 0.50
C SER A 246 -19.33 5.11 1.25
N GLY A 247 -20.16 6.10 1.57
CA GLY A 247 -21.42 5.90 2.28
C GLY A 247 -22.53 5.21 1.47
N ASN A 248 -22.25 4.74 0.25
CA ASN A 248 -23.21 4.02 -0.58
C ASN A 248 -23.02 2.50 -0.43
N ALA A 249 -23.97 1.87 0.27
CA ALA A 249 -24.00 0.44 0.61
C ALA A 249 -23.82 -0.55 -0.56
N ALA A 250 -24.01 -0.11 -1.80
CA ALA A 250 -23.87 -0.95 -2.99
C ALA A 250 -22.43 -1.00 -3.51
N ALA A 251 -21.57 -0.04 -3.12
CA ALA A 251 -20.28 0.24 -3.74
C ALA A 251 -19.08 -0.30 -2.96
N GLY A 252 -19.28 -1.32 -2.12
CA GLY A 252 -18.17 -2.20 -1.74
C GLY A 252 -16.92 -1.55 -1.11
N GLY A 253 -17.01 -0.36 -0.49
CA GLY A 253 -15.86 0.36 0.12
C GLY A 253 -14.72 0.69 -0.85
N ALA A 254 -13.96 1.75 -0.58
CA ALA A 254 -12.72 1.97 -1.31
C ALA A 254 -11.77 0.78 -1.06
N MET A 255 -11.29 0.17 -2.14
CA MET A 255 -10.36 -0.94 -2.08
C MET A 255 -9.16 -0.67 -2.99
N LEU A 256 -7.98 -0.85 -2.45
CA LEU A 256 -6.72 -0.83 -3.19
C LEU A 256 -6.21 -2.26 -3.28
N LEU A 257 -5.69 -2.63 -4.44
CA LEU A 257 -5.23 -3.98 -4.74
C LEU A 257 -3.76 -3.93 -5.15
N LYS A 258 -3.01 -4.98 -4.81
CA LYS A 258 -1.62 -5.16 -5.22
C LYS A 258 -1.37 -6.64 -5.47
N GLU A 259 -0.80 -6.94 -6.63
CA GLU A 259 -0.32 -8.27 -6.94
C GLU A 259 0.97 -8.55 -6.17
N LEU A 260 1.04 -9.72 -5.53
CA LEU A 260 2.23 -10.27 -4.90
C LEU A 260 3.08 -10.95 -5.96
N ASN A 261 4.29 -10.43 -6.12
CA ASN A 261 5.31 -10.97 -7.00
C ASN A 261 6.45 -11.56 -6.18
N SER A 262 7.19 -12.49 -6.78
CA SER A 262 8.33 -13.15 -6.12
C SER A 262 9.42 -12.18 -5.67
N ASP A 263 9.53 -11.01 -6.29
CA ASP A 263 10.51 -9.97 -5.96
C ASP A 263 10.08 -9.06 -4.79
N HIS A 264 8.89 -9.28 -4.24
CA HIS A 264 8.45 -8.73 -2.94
C HIS A 264 8.95 -9.55 -1.76
N PHE A 265 9.52 -10.73 -2.00
CA PHE A 265 10.00 -11.65 -0.99
C PHE A 265 11.54 -11.71 -1.00
N PRO A 266 12.18 -11.88 0.16
CA PRO A 266 13.58 -12.26 0.20
C PRO A 266 13.79 -13.66 -0.40
N GLU A 267 15.02 -13.96 -0.82
CA GLU A 267 15.37 -15.25 -1.44
C GLU A 267 14.99 -16.42 -0.51
N GLY A 268 14.08 -17.28 -0.99
CA GLY A 268 13.58 -18.45 -0.24
C GLY A 268 12.09 -18.36 0.08
N ALA A 269 11.55 -17.16 0.32
CA ALA A 269 10.14 -16.97 0.62
C ALA A 269 9.28 -16.84 -0.64
N ASP A 270 8.01 -17.24 -0.53
CA ASP A 270 7.07 -17.17 -1.64
C ASP A 270 5.63 -16.85 -1.19
N ILE A 271 4.72 -16.80 -2.16
CA ILE A 271 3.32 -16.49 -1.90
C ILE A 271 2.59 -17.55 -1.05
N THR A 272 3.16 -18.74 -0.88
CA THR A 272 2.56 -19.84 -0.12
C THR A 272 2.76 -19.74 1.39
N SER A 273 3.82 -19.04 1.84
CA SER A 273 4.13 -18.73 3.23
C SER A 273 4.57 -17.28 3.37
N PHE A 274 3.70 -16.40 3.87
CA PHE A 274 4.06 -15.00 4.05
C PHE A 274 3.32 -14.30 5.19
N ALA A 275 3.93 -13.23 5.71
CA ALA A 275 3.34 -12.32 6.66
C ALA A 275 3.06 -10.96 6.00
N VAL A 276 1.87 -10.43 6.23
CA VAL A 276 1.50 -9.05 5.95
C VAL A 276 1.48 -8.29 7.26
N VAL A 277 2.26 -7.22 7.37
CA VAL A 277 2.19 -6.30 8.51
C VAL A 277 1.46 -5.05 8.07
N VAL A 278 0.35 -4.74 8.73
CA VAL A 278 -0.48 -3.58 8.45
C VAL A 278 -0.41 -2.62 9.62
N ASP A 279 0.32 -1.51 9.45
CA ASP A 279 0.38 -0.42 10.42
C ASP A 279 -0.74 0.59 10.12
N ALA A 280 -1.79 0.59 10.94
CA ALA A 280 -3.00 1.34 10.65
C ALA A 280 -3.67 1.93 11.90
N ARG A 281 -4.50 2.94 11.66
CA ARG A 281 -5.34 3.60 12.66
C ARG A 281 -6.70 3.97 12.08
N ASN A 282 -7.77 3.58 12.77
CA ASN A 282 -9.11 4.07 12.48
C ASN A 282 -9.29 5.49 13.06
N LEU A 283 -9.70 6.46 12.23
CA LEU A 283 -9.85 7.85 12.66
C LEU A 283 -11.24 8.17 13.20
N ASP A 284 -12.28 7.59 12.60
CA ASP A 284 -13.65 7.96 12.91
C ASP A 284 -14.23 7.09 14.02
N VAL A 285 -14.93 7.72 14.97
CA VAL A 285 -15.66 7.01 16.02
C VAL A 285 -16.91 6.36 15.42
N GLY A 286 -16.88 5.04 15.24
CA GLY A 286 -17.97 4.34 14.57
C GLY A 286 -17.88 2.81 14.61
N GLU A 287 -18.81 2.17 13.92
CA GLU A 287 -18.83 0.71 13.72
C GLU A 287 -18.02 0.30 12.47
N GLY A 288 -17.24 1.23 11.91
CA GLY A 288 -16.35 1.02 10.77
C GLY A 288 -14.94 0.61 11.18
N GLY A 289 -14.24 -0.03 10.25
CA GLY A 289 -12.90 -0.59 10.44
C GLY A 289 -12.17 -0.77 9.11
N TYR A 290 -11.15 -1.62 9.11
CA TYR A 290 -10.39 -1.94 7.90
C TYR A 290 -10.20 -3.43 7.69
N GLY A 291 -9.96 -3.77 6.43
CA GLY A 291 -9.83 -5.14 5.95
C GLY A 291 -8.60 -5.33 5.11
N VAL A 292 -8.04 -6.52 5.21
CA VAL A 292 -6.93 -6.98 4.40
C VAL A 292 -7.43 -8.18 3.60
N LEU A 293 -7.60 -8.01 2.29
CA LEU A 293 -7.87 -9.12 1.38
C LEU A 293 -6.57 -9.92 1.23
N LEU A 294 -6.66 -11.22 1.46
CA LEU A 294 -5.55 -12.18 1.49
C LEU A 294 -5.83 -13.29 0.49
N ARG A 295 -4.77 -13.72 -0.19
CA ARG A 295 -4.84 -14.67 -1.32
C ARG A 295 -5.99 -14.30 -2.25
N GLY A 296 -6.08 -13.03 -2.60
CA GLY A 296 -7.14 -12.50 -3.41
C GLY A 296 -6.96 -12.81 -4.88
N GLU A 297 -8.04 -12.73 -5.63
CA GLU A 297 -8.05 -12.70 -7.09
C GLU A 297 -9.07 -11.68 -7.57
N VAL A 298 -8.78 -11.03 -8.69
CA VAL A 298 -9.65 -9.99 -9.27
C VAL A 298 -9.96 -10.41 -10.69
N ILE A 299 -11.23 -10.62 -10.97
CA ILE A 299 -11.73 -11.07 -12.27
C ILE A 299 -12.65 -10.00 -12.81
N GLN A 300 -12.59 -9.76 -14.12
CA GLN A 300 -13.53 -8.85 -14.75
C GLN A 300 -14.97 -9.34 -14.55
N ALA A 301 -15.82 -8.46 -14.05
CA ALA A 301 -17.21 -8.78 -13.73
C ALA A 301 -17.96 -9.16 -15.01
N ARG A 302 -18.93 -10.08 -14.86
CA ARG A 302 -19.82 -10.51 -15.93
C ARG A 302 -21.26 -10.20 -15.55
N ASP A 303 -22.07 -9.79 -16.53
CA ASP A 303 -23.50 -9.66 -16.30
C ASP A 303 -24.18 -11.04 -16.22
N LYS A 304 -25.50 -11.01 -16.00
CA LYS A 304 -26.35 -12.21 -15.93
C LYS A 304 -26.34 -13.07 -17.21
N ASP A 305 -25.94 -12.49 -18.34
CA ASP A 305 -25.89 -13.14 -19.65
C ASP A 305 -24.45 -13.66 -19.94
N GLY A 306 -23.50 -13.41 -19.03
CA GLY A 306 -22.10 -13.83 -19.13
C GLY A 306 -21.20 -12.84 -19.88
N GLU A 307 -21.76 -11.72 -20.34
CA GLU A 307 -21.03 -10.68 -21.06
C GLU A 307 -20.13 -9.92 -20.07
N ILE A 308 -18.94 -9.57 -20.54
CA ILE A 308 -17.95 -8.85 -19.76
C ILE A 308 -18.42 -7.41 -19.53
N LEU A 309 -18.43 -6.97 -18.28
CA LEU A 309 -18.73 -5.60 -17.91
C LEU A 309 -17.41 -4.80 -17.92
N GLU A 310 -17.29 -3.86 -18.86
CA GLU A 310 -16.13 -2.97 -18.95
C GLU A 310 -15.97 -2.18 -17.65
N ASN A 311 -14.73 -2.12 -17.12
CA ASN A 311 -14.35 -1.40 -15.91
C ASN A 311 -15.09 -1.84 -14.62
N GLN A 312 -15.66 -3.05 -14.61
CA GLN A 312 -16.17 -3.66 -13.38
C GLN A 312 -15.37 -4.90 -13.07
N TYR A 313 -14.94 -5.01 -11.82
CA TYR A 313 -14.13 -6.11 -11.35
C TYR A 313 -14.75 -6.72 -10.10
N ASN A 314 -14.65 -8.03 -10.01
CA ASN A 314 -15.13 -8.86 -8.94
C ASN A 314 -13.90 -9.41 -8.20
N ASP A 315 -13.78 -9.07 -6.93
CA ASP A 315 -12.77 -9.60 -6.03
C ASP A 315 -13.23 -10.91 -5.39
N TYR A 316 -12.27 -11.80 -5.21
CA TYR A 316 -12.40 -13.09 -4.56
C TYR A 316 -11.29 -13.26 -3.53
N GLY A 317 -11.52 -14.04 -2.48
CA GLY A 317 -10.47 -14.39 -1.49
C GLY A 317 -10.97 -14.40 -0.06
N TYR A 318 -10.05 -14.22 0.89
CA TYR A 318 -10.34 -14.16 2.31
C TYR A 318 -9.96 -12.79 2.87
N MET A 319 -10.90 -12.10 3.51
CA MET A 319 -10.64 -10.79 4.10
C MET A 319 -10.51 -10.91 5.61
N PHE A 320 -9.32 -10.64 6.14
CA PHE A 320 -9.15 -10.39 7.57
C PHE A 320 -9.67 -9.01 7.90
N GLN A 321 -10.48 -8.90 8.95
CA GLN A 321 -11.16 -7.66 9.31
C GLN A 321 -10.87 -7.27 10.75
N PHE A 322 -10.35 -6.05 10.92
CA PHE A 322 -10.30 -5.33 12.17
C PHE A 322 -11.62 -4.55 12.30
N ASP A 323 -12.62 -5.13 12.97
CA ASP A 323 -14.03 -4.73 12.84
C ASP A 323 -14.64 -4.25 14.19
N PRO A 324 -14.59 -2.93 14.48
CA PRO A 324 -15.26 -2.34 15.64
C PRO A 324 -16.78 -2.59 15.67
N GLY A 325 -17.43 -2.72 14.51
CA GLY A 325 -18.87 -2.98 14.37
C GLY A 325 -19.24 -4.41 14.73
N ALA A 326 -18.45 -5.39 14.30
CA ALA A 326 -18.53 -6.78 14.77
C ALA A 326 -18.06 -6.95 16.22
N ARG A 327 -17.34 -5.95 16.75
CA ARG A 327 -16.69 -5.97 18.07
C ARG A 327 -15.68 -7.10 18.18
N GLY A 328 -14.92 -7.32 17.11
CA GLY A 328 -13.99 -8.43 17.06
C GLY A 328 -13.20 -8.48 15.76
N PHE A 329 -12.49 -9.59 15.61
CA PHE A 329 -11.67 -9.92 14.46
C PHE A 329 -12.29 -11.10 13.75
N VAL A 330 -12.47 -10.97 12.44
CA VAL A 330 -13.18 -11.97 11.63
C VAL A 330 -12.49 -12.18 10.28
N ILE A 331 -12.60 -13.39 9.76
CA ILE A 331 -12.32 -13.68 8.36
C ILE A 331 -13.64 -13.71 7.60
N ARG A 332 -13.72 -13.02 6.46
CA ARG A 332 -14.84 -13.14 5.54
C ARG A 332 -14.40 -13.79 4.24
N ARG A 333 -15.29 -14.56 3.63
CA ARG A 333 -15.11 -15.00 2.25
C ARG A 333 -15.64 -13.89 1.35
N ILE A 334 -14.83 -13.49 0.40
CA ILE A 334 -15.19 -12.46 -0.58
C ILE A 334 -15.49 -13.16 -1.88
N LYS A 335 -16.73 -13.06 -2.36
CA LYS A 335 -17.19 -13.73 -3.59
C LYS A 335 -17.79 -12.71 -4.54
N GLY A 336 -17.00 -12.30 -5.54
CA GLY A 336 -17.39 -11.26 -6.48
C GLY A 336 -17.82 -9.97 -5.78
N GLY A 337 -16.99 -9.49 -4.86
CA GLY A 337 -17.25 -8.31 -4.03
C GLY A 337 -18.29 -8.48 -2.92
N PHE A 338 -19.01 -9.60 -2.89
CA PHE A 338 -19.93 -9.88 -1.80
C PHE A 338 -19.20 -10.47 -0.59
N HIS A 339 -19.49 -9.88 0.58
CA HIS A 339 -18.97 -10.34 1.86
C HIS A 339 -19.89 -11.42 2.40
N ASP A 340 -19.43 -12.67 2.38
CA ASP A 340 -20.15 -13.73 3.07
C ASP A 340 -20.09 -13.49 4.58
N VAL A 341 -21.26 -13.31 5.17
CA VAL A 341 -21.48 -13.08 6.61
C VAL A 341 -21.78 -14.38 7.35
N GLU A 342 -21.59 -15.54 6.73
CA GLU A 342 -21.70 -16.81 7.44
C GLU A 342 -20.89 -16.75 8.74
N ASN A 343 -21.58 -16.98 9.87
CA ASN A 343 -20.95 -16.89 11.18
C ASN A 343 -19.79 -17.90 11.27
N ASN A 344 -18.66 -17.47 11.85
CA ASN A 344 -17.54 -18.32 12.22
C ASN A 344 -16.83 -18.97 11.01
N ILE A 345 -16.30 -18.16 10.09
CA ILE A 345 -15.36 -18.60 9.06
C ILE A 345 -13.97 -18.73 9.70
N GLY A 346 -13.28 -19.85 9.45
CA GLY A 346 -11.93 -20.08 9.95
C GLY A 346 -11.82 -20.52 11.41
N ALA A 347 -12.67 -20.00 12.30
CA ALA A 347 -12.65 -20.33 13.72
C ALA A 347 -14.03 -20.19 14.37
N SER A 348 -14.26 -20.89 15.49
CA SER A 348 -15.50 -20.80 16.27
C SER A 348 -15.23 -20.91 17.76
N LEU A 349 -15.75 -19.96 18.55
CA LEU A 349 -15.73 -20.05 20.02
C LEU A 349 -16.68 -21.17 20.50
N ILE A 350 -16.16 -22.12 21.28
CA ILE A 350 -16.88 -23.26 21.86
C ILE A 350 -17.35 -22.92 23.27
N THR A 351 -16.42 -22.48 24.10
CA THR A 351 -16.63 -22.17 25.52
C THR A 351 -15.90 -20.89 25.86
N GLY A 352 -16.59 -20.02 26.59
CA GLY A 352 -16.10 -18.71 27.00
C GLY A 352 -17.28 -17.85 27.42
N ASN A 353 -17.01 -16.68 27.99
CA ASN A 353 -18.04 -15.66 28.07
C ASN A 353 -18.27 -15.19 26.64
N GLY A 354 -19.34 -15.66 26.01
CA GLY A 354 -19.77 -15.15 24.71
C GLY A 354 -20.05 -13.67 24.86
N TYR A 355 -19.03 -12.84 24.65
CA TYR A 355 -19.22 -11.43 24.40
C TYR A 355 -20.15 -11.36 23.20
N ASN A 356 -21.09 -10.43 23.24
CA ASN A 356 -22.05 -10.21 22.17
C ASN A 356 -21.29 -9.62 20.96
N THR A 357 -20.42 -10.43 20.35
CA THR A 357 -19.82 -10.17 19.06
C THR A 357 -20.99 -10.13 18.10
N ARG A 358 -21.09 -9.02 17.40
CA ARG A 358 -22.05 -8.90 16.33
C ARG A 358 -21.44 -9.61 15.12
N PHE A 359 -22.27 -10.20 14.28
CA PHE A 359 -21.84 -10.83 13.01
C PHE A 359 -20.87 -12.00 13.14
N GLY A 360 -20.84 -12.67 14.30
CA GLY A 360 -20.14 -13.93 14.45
C GLY A 360 -18.61 -13.80 14.36
N ALA A 361 -18.03 -12.67 14.78
CA ALA A 361 -16.59 -12.59 14.98
C ALA A 361 -16.17 -13.63 16.05
N PRO A 362 -15.27 -14.57 15.72
CA PRO A 362 -14.83 -15.58 16.69
C PRO A 362 -13.99 -14.96 17.80
N TYR A 363 -13.13 -13.99 17.48
CA TYR A 363 -12.24 -13.36 18.46
C TYR A 363 -12.74 -11.97 18.83
N ALA A 364 -12.85 -11.69 20.13
CA ALA A 364 -13.06 -10.36 20.69
C ALA A 364 -11.74 -9.86 21.28
N PRO A 365 -11.52 -8.54 21.40
CA PRO A 365 -10.27 -8.01 21.95
C PRO A 365 -9.96 -8.48 23.37
N GLU A 366 -10.97 -8.76 24.19
CA GLU A 366 -10.80 -9.29 25.53
C GLU A 366 -10.16 -10.69 25.57
N HIS A 367 -10.24 -11.45 24.46
CA HIS A 367 -9.59 -12.75 24.32
C HIS A 367 -8.09 -12.63 24.05
N LEU A 368 -7.60 -11.46 23.61
CA LEU A 368 -6.22 -11.25 23.15
C LEU A 368 -5.33 -10.56 24.18
N VAL A 369 -5.90 -10.18 25.33
CA VAL A 369 -5.21 -9.50 26.42
C VAL A 369 -4.29 -10.47 27.14
N ASN A 370 -3.05 -10.05 27.38
CA ASN A 370 -2.08 -10.79 28.18
C ASN A 370 -1.37 -9.85 29.18
N ASP A 371 -0.25 -10.32 29.75
CA ASP A 371 0.48 -9.59 30.80
C ASP A 371 1.06 -8.24 30.33
N VAL A 372 1.27 -8.06 29.02
CA VAL A 372 1.88 -6.85 28.45
C VAL A 372 0.94 -6.11 27.51
N PHE A 373 0.12 -6.82 26.74
CA PHE A 373 -0.85 -6.25 25.83
C PHE A 373 -2.20 -6.10 26.51
N HIS A 374 -2.75 -4.88 26.49
CA HIS A 374 -3.97 -4.56 27.22
C HIS A 374 -5.03 -3.92 26.32
N TRP A 375 -6.27 -4.40 26.47
CA TRP A 375 -7.44 -3.80 25.82
C TRP A 375 -8.39 -3.21 26.86
N SER A 376 -8.45 -1.88 26.91
CA SER A 376 -9.16 -1.14 27.96
C SER A 376 -10.64 -0.94 27.65
N GLY A 377 -11.03 -0.91 26.38
CA GLY A 377 -12.43 -0.72 25.98
C GLY A 377 -12.57 -0.24 24.54
N TYR A 378 -13.73 0.33 24.22
CA TYR A 378 -14.08 0.68 22.83
C TYR A 378 -13.17 1.74 22.21
N GLN A 379 -12.63 2.67 23.00
CA GLN A 379 -11.68 3.68 22.51
C GLN A 379 -10.38 3.08 21.95
N ASP A 380 -10.05 1.84 22.35
CA ASP A 380 -8.83 1.17 21.89
C ASP A 380 -8.94 0.71 20.43
N TRP A 381 -10.14 0.69 19.83
CA TRP A 381 -10.33 0.46 18.38
C TRP A 381 -9.76 1.58 17.48
N PHE A 382 -9.50 2.76 18.04
CA PHE A 382 -9.05 3.97 17.33
C PHE A 382 -7.61 4.36 17.64
N LYS A 383 -6.89 3.48 18.35
CA LYS A 383 -5.44 3.56 18.51
C LYS A 383 -4.75 2.99 17.26
N ARG A 384 -3.48 3.33 17.10
CA ARG A 384 -2.63 2.75 16.06
C ARG A 384 -2.16 1.36 16.49
N TYR A 385 -2.21 0.39 15.59
CA TYR A 385 -1.65 -0.94 15.80
C TYR A 385 -0.95 -1.41 14.54
N LYS A 386 0.09 -2.22 14.73
CA LYS A 386 0.58 -3.12 13.68
C LYS A 386 -0.18 -4.43 13.79
N THR A 387 -0.97 -4.75 12.77
CA THR A 387 -1.62 -6.05 12.63
C THR A 387 -0.73 -6.94 11.78
N VAL A 388 -0.18 -7.99 12.38
CA VAL A 388 0.64 -8.97 11.68
C VAL A 388 -0.25 -10.15 11.32
N ILE A 389 -0.41 -10.42 10.02
CA ILE A 389 -1.24 -11.50 9.49
C ILE A 389 -0.37 -12.45 8.68
N LYS A 390 -0.19 -13.65 9.19
CA LYS A 390 0.55 -14.73 8.54
C LYS A 390 -0.42 -15.60 7.76
N VAL A 391 -0.02 -15.95 6.56
CA VAL A 391 -0.80 -16.69 5.59
C VAL A 391 -0.01 -17.91 5.18
N GLN A 392 -0.50 -19.09 5.55
CA GLN A 392 0.12 -20.37 5.22
C GLN A 392 -0.80 -21.22 4.36
N THR A 393 -0.33 -21.57 3.17
CA THR A 393 -1.01 -22.52 2.28
C THR A 393 -0.66 -23.94 2.71
N GLN A 394 -1.68 -24.71 3.08
CA GLN A 394 -1.56 -26.09 3.51
C GLN A 394 -1.46 -27.04 2.31
N PRO A 395 -0.88 -28.25 2.48
CA PRO A 395 -0.96 -29.30 1.48
C PRO A 395 -2.43 -29.58 1.12
N GLY A 396 -2.81 -29.33 -0.13
CA GLY A 396 -4.20 -29.44 -0.61
C GLY A 396 -4.89 -28.11 -0.89
N GLY A 397 -4.25 -26.96 -0.60
CA GLY A 397 -4.74 -25.62 -0.96
C GLY A 397 -5.54 -24.91 0.12
N ASP A 398 -5.88 -25.59 1.22
CA ASP A 398 -6.50 -24.98 2.40
C ASP A 398 -5.56 -23.92 2.99
N LEU A 399 -6.12 -22.89 3.64
CA LEU A 399 -5.33 -21.85 4.29
C LEU A 399 -5.38 -21.97 5.82
N ILE A 400 -4.25 -21.66 6.45
CA ILE A 400 -4.17 -21.27 7.86
C ILE A 400 -3.75 -19.81 7.91
N LEU A 401 -4.49 -19.01 8.66
CA LEU A 401 -4.17 -17.61 8.93
C LEU A 401 -3.89 -17.47 10.42
N ARG A 402 -2.76 -16.85 10.77
CA ARG A 402 -2.44 -16.48 12.15
C ARG A 402 -2.31 -14.97 12.24
N ALA A 403 -2.93 -14.36 13.24
CA ALA A 403 -2.91 -12.91 13.36
C ALA A 403 -2.67 -12.47 14.80
N HIS A 404 -1.93 -11.39 14.98
CA HIS A 404 -1.80 -10.72 16.28
C HIS A 404 -1.65 -9.22 16.09
N LEU A 405 -1.86 -8.48 17.17
CA LEU A 405 -1.69 -7.03 17.21
C LEU A 405 -0.42 -6.67 17.98
N ILE A 406 0.23 -5.60 17.56
CA ILE A 406 1.30 -4.94 18.28
C ILE A 406 0.87 -3.49 18.50
N ASP A 407 0.84 -3.05 19.77
CA ASP A 407 0.52 -1.66 20.12
C ASP A 407 1.71 -0.70 19.86
N GLU A 408 1.48 0.60 20.04
CA GLU A 408 2.51 1.64 19.84
C GLU A 408 3.72 1.48 20.79
N ASP A 409 3.55 0.79 21.93
CA ASP A 409 4.61 0.50 22.88
C ASP A 409 5.39 -0.79 22.52
N GLY A 410 4.98 -1.49 21.47
CA GLY A 410 5.60 -2.73 21.00
C GLY A 410 5.12 -3.99 21.72
N HIS A 411 4.06 -3.91 22.53
CA HIS A 411 3.50 -5.09 23.19
C HIS A 411 2.67 -5.92 22.22
N ARG A 412 2.90 -7.23 22.22
CA ARG A 412 2.25 -8.20 21.34
C ARG A 412 1.04 -8.85 22.03
N SER A 413 -0.11 -8.86 21.35
CA SER A 413 -1.30 -9.58 21.79
C SER A 413 -1.13 -11.10 21.68
N ASP A 414 -2.03 -11.86 22.30
CA ASP A 414 -2.13 -13.28 22.00
C ASP A 414 -2.51 -13.51 20.53
N GLU A 415 -2.08 -14.63 19.98
CA GLU A 415 -2.23 -14.96 18.56
C GLU A 415 -3.60 -15.60 18.28
N MET A 416 -4.31 -15.03 17.30
CA MET A 416 -5.52 -15.59 16.71
C MET A 416 -5.14 -16.61 15.65
N ILE A 417 -5.92 -17.69 15.53
CA ILE A 417 -5.74 -18.70 14.48
C ILE A 417 -7.07 -18.88 13.74
N PHE A 418 -7.02 -18.93 12.41
CA PHE A 418 -8.13 -19.24 11.53
C PHE A 418 -7.69 -20.33 10.55
N GLY A 419 -8.56 -21.30 10.25
CA GLY A 419 -8.23 -22.42 9.39
C GLY A 419 -8.43 -23.76 10.10
N ASP A 420 -7.89 -24.83 9.51
CA ASP A 420 -8.06 -26.20 10.01
C ASP A 420 -7.11 -26.50 11.18
N PHE A 421 -7.43 -25.96 12.35
CA PHE A 421 -6.76 -26.29 13.61
C PHE A 421 -7.73 -27.04 14.55
N ASN A 422 -7.19 -27.82 15.47
CA ASN A 422 -8.01 -28.62 16.38
C ASN A 422 -8.58 -27.73 17.49
N LYS A 423 -7.74 -27.26 18.43
CA LYS A 423 -8.16 -26.38 19.50
C LYS A 423 -7.15 -25.30 19.81
N LEU A 424 -7.66 -24.11 20.11
CA LEU A 424 -6.89 -23.01 20.67
C LEU A 424 -7.54 -22.58 21.98
N THR A 425 -6.75 -22.50 23.04
CA THR A 425 -7.19 -21.95 24.33
C THR A 425 -6.48 -20.64 24.59
N LEU A 426 -7.25 -19.57 24.80
CA LEU A 426 -6.75 -18.25 25.20
C LEU A 426 -7.29 -17.89 26.58
N ILE A 427 -6.46 -17.25 27.41
CA ILE A 427 -6.88 -16.75 28.72
C ILE A 427 -7.28 -15.29 28.57
N GLY A 428 -8.58 -15.02 28.67
CA GLY A 428 -9.10 -13.67 28.49
C GLY A 428 -8.73 -12.72 29.62
N LYS A 429 -9.07 -11.44 29.43
CA LYS A 429 -8.84 -10.33 30.36
C LYS A 429 -9.24 -10.60 31.82
N TYR A 430 -10.26 -11.42 32.08
CA TYR A 430 -10.74 -11.72 33.44
C TYR A 430 -10.27 -13.09 33.95
N GLY A 431 -9.29 -13.70 33.27
CA GLY A 431 -8.73 -15.01 33.60
C GLY A 431 -9.61 -16.19 33.16
N GLU A 432 -10.62 -15.95 32.34
CA GLU A 432 -11.48 -17.00 31.79
C GLU A 432 -10.82 -17.72 30.61
N GLU A 433 -11.02 -19.04 30.56
CA GLU A 433 -10.60 -19.85 29.42
C GLU A 433 -11.59 -19.67 28.26
N ASN A 434 -11.07 -19.25 27.11
CA ASN A 434 -11.80 -19.18 25.84
C ASN A 434 -11.25 -20.24 24.91
N ILE A 435 -12.07 -21.22 24.54
CA ILE A 435 -11.67 -22.35 23.69
C ILE A 435 -12.29 -22.18 22.32
N PHE A 436 -11.46 -22.23 21.29
CA PHE A 436 -11.83 -22.11 19.89
C PHE A 436 -11.56 -23.43 19.17
N ASP A 437 -12.47 -23.82 18.29
CA ASP A 437 -12.26 -24.88 17.29
C ASP A 437 -11.95 -24.23 15.94
N GLY A 438 -11.01 -24.82 15.21
CA GLY A 438 -10.72 -24.42 13.84
C GLY A 438 -11.76 -24.90 12.85
N ARG A 439 -11.82 -24.20 11.72
CA ARG A 439 -12.67 -24.54 10.58
C ARG A 439 -11.89 -24.28 9.29
N LYS A 440 -11.95 -25.24 8.38
CA LYS A 440 -11.31 -25.12 7.06
C LYS A 440 -11.68 -23.82 6.37
N LEU A 441 -10.65 -23.11 5.89
CA LEU A 441 -10.78 -22.08 4.87
C LEU A 441 -10.85 -22.80 3.52
N ASP A 442 -12.01 -23.44 3.29
CA ASP A 442 -12.25 -24.38 2.22
C ASP A 442 -12.02 -23.76 0.83
N TYR A 443 -11.02 -24.29 0.12
CA TYR A 443 -10.73 -23.92 -1.26
C TYR A 443 -11.84 -24.38 -2.23
N ASP A 444 -12.48 -25.51 -1.97
CA ASP A 444 -13.56 -26.05 -2.83
C ASP A 444 -14.79 -25.13 -2.84
N TYR A 445 -14.91 -24.21 -1.88
CA TYR A 445 -15.91 -23.14 -1.91
C TYR A 445 -15.85 -22.34 -3.23
N TRP A 446 -14.67 -22.27 -3.85
CA TRP A 446 -14.39 -21.56 -5.09
C TRP A 446 -14.37 -22.44 -6.34
N SER A 447 -14.41 -23.78 -6.21
CA SER A 447 -14.13 -24.73 -7.30
C SER A 447 -15.10 -24.68 -8.50
N ASN A 448 -16.23 -24.00 -8.36
CA ASN A 448 -17.22 -23.84 -9.43
C ASN A 448 -17.07 -22.51 -10.19
N GLU A 449 -16.12 -21.68 -9.78
CA GLU A 449 -15.84 -20.40 -10.39
C GLU A 449 -14.54 -20.52 -11.21
N ASP A 450 -14.39 -19.71 -12.26
CA ASP A 450 -13.15 -19.62 -13.05
C ASP A 450 -12.06 -18.84 -12.28
N VAL A 451 -11.88 -19.13 -10.98
CA VAL A 451 -10.99 -18.45 -10.05
C VAL A 451 -9.86 -19.40 -9.66
N THR A 452 -8.62 -18.94 -9.73
CA THR A 452 -7.40 -19.63 -9.29
C THR A 452 -7.00 -19.21 -7.88
N LEU A 453 -7.83 -19.56 -6.89
CA LEU A 453 -7.40 -19.43 -5.49
C LEU A 453 -6.39 -20.56 -5.13
N PRO A 454 -5.62 -20.42 -4.05
CA PRO A 454 -5.35 -19.15 -3.39
C PRO A 454 -4.63 -18.20 -4.38
N GLY A 455 -5.15 -17.00 -4.58
CA GLY A 455 -4.66 -16.06 -5.60
C GLY A 455 -3.46 -15.28 -5.08
N ASN A 456 -2.86 -14.43 -5.90
CA ASN A 456 -1.68 -13.66 -5.52
C ASN A 456 -1.98 -12.18 -5.24
N ILE A 457 -3.23 -11.79 -5.03
CA ILE A 457 -3.56 -10.38 -4.75
C ILE A 457 -3.70 -10.14 -3.24
N ILE A 458 -3.13 -9.04 -2.75
CA ILE A 458 -3.49 -8.44 -1.46
C ILE A 458 -4.33 -7.21 -1.73
N GLY A 459 -5.29 -6.92 -0.86
CA GLY A 459 -6.02 -5.66 -0.91
C GLY A 459 -6.19 -5.01 0.46
N LEU A 460 -6.26 -3.69 0.47
CA LEU A 460 -6.67 -2.90 1.63
C LEU A 460 -8.05 -2.33 1.40
N ARG A 461 -8.86 -2.29 2.46
CA ARG A 461 -10.18 -1.69 2.41
C ARG A 461 -10.51 -0.99 3.71
N SER A 462 -11.18 0.16 3.60
CA SER A 462 -11.87 0.81 4.72
C SER A 462 -13.38 0.63 4.55
N TRP A 463 -14.13 0.41 5.63
CA TRP A 463 -15.59 0.33 5.56
C TRP A 463 -16.27 0.90 6.81
N ASP A 464 -17.54 1.28 6.67
CA ASP A 464 -18.47 1.48 7.79
C ASP A 464 -19.64 0.51 7.70
N MET A 465 -20.03 -0.04 8.84
CA MET A 465 -21.12 -0.99 8.90
C MET A 465 -22.49 -0.38 8.51
N HIS A 466 -22.70 0.90 8.82
CA HIS A 466 -23.95 1.60 8.54
C HIS A 466 -23.91 2.37 7.23
N ASN A 467 -22.87 2.15 6.41
CA ASN A 467 -22.59 2.91 5.20
C ASN A 467 -22.49 4.41 5.50
N ASN A 468 -21.91 4.77 6.64
CA ASN A 468 -21.34 6.11 6.80
C ASN A 468 -19.95 6.15 6.15
N GLU A 469 -19.40 7.34 6.02
CA GLU A 469 -17.98 7.48 5.71
C GLU A 469 -17.18 7.00 6.92
N HIS A 470 -16.22 6.12 6.68
CA HIS A 470 -15.23 5.69 7.67
C HIS A 470 -13.84 5.79 7.10
N THR A 471 -12.97 6.42 7.87
CA THR A 471 -11.62 6.74 7.47
C THR A 471 -10.61 5.91 8.25
N THR A 472 -9.75 5.20 7.51
CA THR A 472 -8.59 4.51 8.06
C THR A 472 -7.33 5.13 7.48
N GLU A 473 -6.37 5.47 8.36
CA GLU A 473 -5.01 5.81 7.97
C GLU A 473 -4.14 4.55 8.00
N PHE A 474 -3.40 4.32 6.91
CA PHE A 474 -2.35 3.31 6.80
C PHE A 474 -1.01 4.05 6.72
N TYR A 475 -0.11 3.70 7.62
CA TYR A 475 1.23 4.29 7.71
C TYR A 475 2.24 3.46 6.91
N GLU A 476 2.14 2.14 7.02
CA GLU A 476 3.02 1.21 6.34
C GLU A 476 2.34 -0.14 6.14
N ILE A 477 2.52 -0.74 4.96
CA ILE A 477 2.24 -2.15 4.72
C ILE A 477 3.51 -2.85 4.29
N SER A 478 3.92 -3.90 4.99
CA SER A 478 5.10 -4.67 4.59
C SER A 478 4.75 -6.13 4.38
N ILE A 479 5.47 -6.76 3.46
CA ILE A 479 5.47 -8.21 3.26
C ILE A 479 6.78 -8.78 3.79
N ALA A 480 6.67 -9.87 4.52
CA ALA A 480 7.82 -10.62 5.04
C ALA A 480 7.56 -12.12 4.89
N PRO A 481 8.59 -12.97 4.98
CA PRO A 481 8.39 -14.40 5.20
C PRO A 481 7.55 -14.63 6.45
N ALA A 482 6.66 -15.63 6.42
CA ALA A 482 6.01 -16.08 7.64
C ALA A 482 6.95 -17.04 8.36
N GLU A 483 7.05 -16.90 9.69
CA GLU A 483 7.71 -17.89 10.51
C GLU A 483 6.73 -18.99 10.92
N PRO A 484 7.19 -20.23 11.20
CA PRO A 484 6.30 -21.31 11.63
C PRO A 484 5.67 -21.02 12.99
N GLY A 485 4.46 -21.52 13.21
CA GLY A 485 3.81 -21.43 14.51
C GLY A 485 2.90 -22.58 14.85
N VAL A 486 2.74 -22.77 16.16
CA VAL A 486 1.98 -23.89 16.72
C VAL A 486 0.48 -23.65 16.54
N ILE A 487 -0.18 -24.59 15.86
CA ILE A 487 -1.61 -24.61 15.59
C ILE A 487 -2.37 -25.67 16.40
N ASP A 488 -1.69 -26.70 16.88
CA ASP A 488 -2.31 -27.76 17.69
C ASP A 488 -1.33 -28.29 18.74
N ILE A 489 -1.91 -28.72 19.87
CA ILE A 489 -1.18 -29.32 20.98
C ILE A 489 -1.95 -30.53 21.47
N ASP A 490 -1.30 -31.68 21.41
CA ASP A 490 -1.81 -32.92 21.98
C ASP A 490 -0.93 -33.39 23.14
N TYR A 491 -1.50 -34.19 24.02
CA TYR A 491 -0.78 -34.80 25.12
C TYR A 491 -1.20 -36.25 25.31
N ASP A 492 -0.22 -37.15 25.17
CA ASP A 492 -0.36 -38.56 25.51
C ASP A 492 0.71 -38.97 26.55
N ASN A 493 0.25 -39.22 27.77
CA ASN A 493 1.00 -39.76 28.91
C ASN A 493 2.23 -38.96 29.38
N LYS A 494 3.30 -38.87 28.61
CA LYS A 494 4.51 -38.12 28.95
C LYS A 494 5.05 -37.32 27.77
N VAL A 495 4.28 -37.25 26.69
CA VAL A 495 4.68 -36.60 25.45
C VAL A 495 3.67 -35.51 25.17
N ILE A 496 4.16 -34.29 25.01
CA ILE A 496 3.38 -33.19 24.42
C ILE A 496 3.79 -33.10 22.96
N THR A 497 2.84 -33.18 22.05
CA THR A 497 3.08 -33.02 20.61
C THR A 497 2.63 -31.65 20.19
N LEU A 498 3.56 -30.82 19.73
CA LEU A 498 3.30 -29.53 19.11
C LEU A 498 3.20 -29.72 17.60
N THR A 499 2.10 -29.30 16.99
CA THR A 499 1.92 -29.29 15.53
C THR A 499 1.97 -27.87 15.02
N PHE A 500 2.80 -27.64 14.00
CA PHE A 500 3.02 -26.35 13.35
C PHE A 500 2.21 -26.22 12.06
N ASP A 501 1.94 -24.99 11.62
CA ASP A 501 1.28 -24.67 10.36
C ASP A 501 2.11 -25.02 9.11
N GLU A 502 3.40 -25.26 9.28
CA GLU A 502 4.32 -25.68 8.23
C GLU A 502 5.41 -26.63 8.76
N GLU A 503 6.35 -27.01 7.89
CA GLU A 503 7.49 -27.86 8.26
C GLU A 503 8.42 -27.11 9.20
N VAL A 504 8.89 -27.81 10.23
CA VAL A 504 9.83 -27.27 11.21
C VAL A 504 11.01 -28.21 11.35
N ILE A 505 12.20 -27.62 11.23
CA ILE A 505 13.50 -28.25 11.35
C ILE A 505 14.32 -27.56 12.45
N ALA A 506 15.31 -28.27 12.97
CA ALA A 506 16.36 -27.71 13.81
C ALA A 506 17.65 -28.49 13.63
N ASP A 507 18.78 -27.80 13.73
CA ASP A 507 20.11 -28.41 13.59
C ASP A 507 20.36 -29.49 14.66
N ASP A 508 19.95 -29.21 15.91
CA ASP A 508 20.05 -30.14 17.03
C ASP A 508 18.96 -29.87 18.08
N LEU A 509 17.86 -30.64 17.99
CA LEU A 509 16.73 -30.56 18.93
C LEU A 509 17.16 -30.78 20.40
N SER A 510 18.26 -31.49 20.66
CA SER A 510 18.71 -31.75 22.03
C SER A 510 19.22 -30.50 22.74
N LEU A 511 19.61 -29.46 22.00
CA LEU A 511 20.04 -28.17 22.55
C LEU A 511 18.86 -27.29 22.98
N LEU A 512 17.63 -27.62 22.54
CA LEU A 512 16.44 -26.80 22.77
C LEU A 512 15.67 -27.19 24.03
N THR A 513 16.05 -28.23 24.78
CA THR A 513 15.29 -28.68 25.97
C THR A 513 15.16 -27.58 27.03
N GLY A 514 16.17 -26.70 27.14
CA GLY A 514 16.16 -25.57 28.07
C GLY A 514 15.32 -24.37 27.61
N ASN A 515 14.84 -24.39 26.37
CA ASN A 515 14.05 -23.32 25.76
C ASN A 515 12.54 -23.55 25.89
N PHE A 516 12.13 -24.73 26.35
CA PHE A 516 10.74 -25.05 26.65
C PHE A 516 10.49 -25.06 28.16
N ILE A 517 9.52 -24.28 28.60
CA ILE A 517 9.08 -24.23 30.00
C ILE A 517 7.61 -24.64 30.03
N ILE A 518 7.29 -25.64 30.85
CA ILE A 518 5.90 -26.10 31.02
C ILE A 518 5.48 -25.79 32.45
N THR A 519 4.52 -24.90 32.61
CA THR A 519 4.08 -24.39 33.91
C THR A 519 2.62 -24.72 34.15
N ARG A 520 2.29 -25.37 35.26
CA ARG A 520 0.90 -25.54 35.66
C ARG A 520 0.34 -24.22 36.18
N VAL A 521 -0.72 -23.73 35.54
CA VAL A 521 -1.27 -22.38 35.78
C VAL A 521 -1.74 -22.17 37.22
N THR A 522 -2.28 -23.21 37.88
CA THR A 522 -2.91 -23.04 39.21
C THR A 522 -1.94 -22.88 40.37
N ASN A 523 -0.69 -23.31 40.22
CA ASN A 523 0.28 -23.32 41.32
C ASN A 523 1.71 -23.01 40.88
N ASN A 524 1.91 -22.55 39.65
CA ASN A 524 3.20 -22.24 39.03
C ASN A 524 4.22 -23.38 39.18
N MET A 525 3.75 -24.63 39.12
CA MET A 525 4.63 -25.79 39.15
C MET A 525 5.22 -26.00 37.76
N GLU A 526 6.54 -25.88 37.65
CA GLU A 526 7.28 -26.14 36.41
C GLU A 526 7.56 -27.63 36.20
N PHE A 527 7.53 -28.05 34.94
CA PHE A 527 7.85 -29.40 34.47
C PHE A 527 8.99 -29.32 33.48
N THR A 528 9.97 -30.20 33.63
CA THR A 528 11.16 -30.23 32.79
C THR A 528 10.95 -31.11 31.56
N VAL A 529 11.26 -30.57 30.38
CA VAL A 529 11.42 -31.32 29.13
C VAL A 529 12.77 -32.04 29.18
N PHE A 530 12.78 -33.38 29.08
CA PHE A 530 14.02 -34.16 29.15
C PHE A 530 14.61 -34.49 27.77
N SER A 531 13.77 -34.57 26.74
CA SER A 531 14.20 -34.69 25.35
C SER A 531 13.18 -34.08 24.42
N ILE A 532 13.65 -33.62 23.27
CA ILE A 532 12.82 -33.12 22.18
C ILE A 532 13.14 -33.99 20.97
N GLU A 533 12.10 -34.48 20.31
CA GLU A 533 12.20 -35.33 19.14
C GLU A 533 11.32 -34.79 18.01
N GLN A 534 11.70 -35.05 16.77
CA GLN A 534 10.78 -34.83 15.65
C GLN A 534 9.65 -35.85 15.77
N GLY A 535 8.40 -35.38 15.74
CA GLY A 535 7.24 -36.25 15.76
C GLY A 535 7.05 -37.03 14.46
N ASN A 536 5.87 -37.63 14.32
CA ASN A 536 5.54 -38.47 13.16
C ASN A 536 5.45 -37.72 11.81
N THR A 537 5.50 -36.39 11.83
CA THR A 537 5.51 -35.53 10.65
C THR A 537 6.63 -34.49 10.74
N THR A 538 7.01 -33.91 9.60
CA THR A 538 7.96 -32.78 9.57
C THR A 538 7.39 -31.51 10.19
N ARG A 539 6.08 -31.48 10.49
CA ARG A 539 5.37 -30.36 11.13
C ARG A 539 5.12 -30.56 12.62
N SER A 540 5.69 -31.61 13.21
CA SER A 540 5.40 -31.99 14.60
C SER A 540 6.66 -32.12 15.42
N ILE A 541 6.68 -31.52 16.61
CA ILE A 541 7.75 -31.64 17.61
C ILE A 541 7.18 -32.30 18.87
N GLU A 542 7.85 -33.33 19.37
CA GLU A 542 7.47 -34.07 20.57
C GLU A 542 8.35 -33.66 21.76
N LEU A 543 7.74 -33.04 22.78
CA LEU A 543 8.37 -32.70 24.04
C LEU A 543 8.16 -33.85 25.03
N ASN A 544 9.23 -34.55 25.35
CA ASN A 544 9.18 -35.67 26.28
C ASN A 544 9.43 -35.20 27.72
N LEU A 545 8.54 -35.58 28.64
CA LEU A 545 8.51 -35.12 30.03
C LEU A 545 8.99 -36.18 31.02
N SER A 546 9.70 -35.76 32.07
CA SER A 546 10.22 -36.70 33.07
C SER A 546 9.10 -37.42 33.85
N SER A 547 7.95 -36.77 33.98
CA SER A 547 6.77 -37.22 34.71
C SER A 547 5.51 -36.93 33.92
N ALA A 548 4.49 -37.77 34.09
CA ALA A 548 3.18 -37.51 33.53
C ALA A 548 2.56 -36.27 34.20
N LEU A 549 1.90 -35.45 33.39
CA LEU A 549 1.04 -34.36 33.81
C LEU A 549 -0.29 -34.91 34.33
N GLY A 550 -0.78 -34.34 35.43
CA GLY A 550 -2.14 -34.62 35.93
C GLY A 550 -3.18 -33.70 35.29
N LYS A 551 -4.45 -33.92 35.59
CA LYS A 551 -5.56 -33.04 35.16
C LYS A 551 -5.28 -31.56 35.49
N GLY A 552 -5.53 -30.66 34.53
CA GLY A 552 -5.44 -29.21 34.71
C GLY A 552 -4.93 -28.48 33.47
N THR A 553 -4.79 -27.16 33.58
CA THR A 553 -4.29 -26.27 32.54
C THR A 553 -2.79 -26.02 32.72
N TYR A 554 -2.04 -26.16 31.63
CA TYR A 554 -0.61 -25.95 31.57
C TYR A 554 -0.29 -24.90 30.51
N LEU A 555 0.61 -23.99 30.84
CA LEU A 555 1.23 -23.04 29.92
C LEU A 555 2.52 -23.67 29.39
N ILE A 556 2.64 -23.77 28.07
CA ILE A 556 3.83 -24.20 27.36
C ILE A 556 4.44 -22.95 26.73
N SER A 557 5.61 -22.57 27.22
CA SER A 557 6.36 -21.41 26.74
C SER A 557 7.58 -21.87 25.96
N TYR A 558 7.81 -21.29 24.80
CA TYR A 558 9.04 -21.42 24.04
C TYR A 558 9.75 -20.07 23.96
N SER A 559 11.04 -20.05 24.31
CA SER A 559 11.89 -18.87 24.13
C SER A 559 13.00 -19.19 23.13
N ARG A 560 13.02 -18.49 22.00
CA ARG A 560 13.98 -18.69 20.92
C ARG A 560 15.42 -18.48 21.41
N PRO A 561 16.34 -19.43 21.16
CA PRO A 561 17.75 -19.23 21.48
C PRO A 561 18.40 -18.20 20.55
N ALA A 562 19.37 -17.44 21.08
CA ALA A 562 20.17 -16.51 20.27
C ALA A 562 21.06 -17.21 19.23
N SER A 563 21.31 -18.51 19.38
CA SER A 563 22.17 -19.32 18.51
C SER A 563 21.43 -20.00 17.35
N GLY A 564 20.22 -19.54 17.01
CA GLY A 564 19.29 -20.27 16.16
C GLY A 564 18.23 -21.00 16.98
N GLY A 565 17.26 -21.64 16.33
CA GLY A 565 16.12 -22.25 17.01
C GLY A 565 15.42 -23.28 16.14
N LEU A 566 14.13 -23.47 16.39
CA LEU A 566 13.25 -24.11 15.41
C LEU A 566 13.10 -23.15 14.22
N ALA A 567 13.15 -23.67 13.00
CA ALA A 567 12.99 -22.90 11.76
C ALA A 567 12.21 -23.70 10.72
N ASP A 568 11.67 -23.07 9.69
CA ASP A 568 11.23 -23.80 8.49
C ASP A 568 12.41 -24.18 7.57
N SER A 569 12.08 -24.77 6.42
CA SER A 569 13.04 -25.09 5.36
C SER A 569 13.70 -23.88 4.70
N GLU A 570 13.15 -22.68 4.88
CA GLU A 570 13.64 -21.41 4.34
C GLU A 570 14.55 -20.68 5.35
N GLY A 571 14.57 -21.15 6.60
CA GLY A 571 15.35 -20.60 7.69
C GLY A 571 14.62 -19.55 8.54
N ASN A 572 13.31 -19.37 8.35
CA ASN A 572 12.52 -18.46 9.18
C ASN A 572 12.34 -19.08 10.56
N LEU A 573 12.85 -18.39 11.58
CA LEU A 573 12.89 -18.90 12.95
C LEU A 573 11.53 -18.76 13.62
N VAL A 574 11.08 -19.84 14.27
CA VAL A 574 9.92 -19.82 15.17
C VAL A 574 10.13 -18.76 16.25
N GLU A 575 9.19 -17.82 16.32
CA GLU A 575 9.19 -16.77 17.35
C GLU A 575 8.82 -17.31 18.74
N ASP A 576 9.10 -16.50 19.76
CA ASP A 576 8.65 -16.78 21.12
C ASP A 576 7.13 -16.96 21.14
N PHE A 577 6.67 -17.97 21.87
CA PHE A 577 5.25 -18.25 21.99
C PHE A 577 4.87 -18.83 23.35
N ASP A 578 3.61 -18.60 23.68
CA ASP A 578 2.89 -19.19 24.79
C ASP A 578 1.66 -19.93 24.25
N ARG A 579 1.43 -21.14 24.76
CA ARG A 579 0.28 -21.97 24.41
C ARG A 579 -0.27 -22.72 25.61
N TYR A 580 -1.59 -22.81 25.69
CA TYR A 580 -2.26 -23.52 26.77
C TYR A 580 -2.63 -24.94 26.36
N LEU A 581 -2.33 -25.90 27.24
CA LEU A 581 -2.72 -27.29 27.15
C LEU A 581 -3.68 -27.63 28.29
N GLU A 582 -4.90 -28.04 27.95
CA GLU A 582 -5.89 -28.52 28.91
C GLU A 582 -5.89 -30.05 28.96
N ILE A 583 -5.58 -30.62 30.13
CA ILE A 583 -5.66 -32.06 30.38
C ILE A 583 -6.90 -32.34 31.21
N ASN A 584 -7.82 -33.13 30.65
CA ASN A 584 -9.14 -33.41 31.20
C ASN A 584 -9.23 -34.66 32.08
#